data_AF-X0ZSC0-F1
#
_entry.id   AF-X0ZSC0-F1
#
_cell.length_a   1.000
_cell.length_b   1.000
_cell.length_c   1.000
_cell.angle_alpha   90.00
_cell.angle_beta   90.00
_cell.angle_gamma   90.00
#
_symmetry.space_group_name_H-M   'P 1'
#
loop_
_entity.id
_entity.type
_entity.pdbx_description
1 polymer ?
#
loop_
_entity_poly.entity_id
_entity_poly.type
_entity_poly.pdbx_seq_one_letter_code
_entity_poly.pdbx_strand_id
1 'polypeptide(L)' 'FEIMILVHVKAKSLLCYWAVRDLGIGMAQIARRLNLSLAGVSQSVKRGETIVQQKGYNLIDP' A
#
# COMPACT_ATOMS: atom_id res chain seq x y z
N PHE A 1 -10.96 8.47 -17.60
CA PHE A 1 -9.59 8.84 -17.18
C PHE A 1 -9.40 8.87 -15.66
N GLU A 2 -10.40 9.23 -14.84
CA GLU A 2 -10.30 9.18 -13.36
C GLU A 2 -10.18 7.77 -12.75
N ILE A 3 -10.75 6.75 -13.39
CA ILE A 3 -10.76 5.37 -12.84
C ILE A 3 -9.35 4.71 -12.90
N MET A 4 -8.51 5.08 -13.86
CA MET A 4 -7.20 4.43 -14.07
C MET A 4 -6.15 4.85 -13.02
N ILE A 5 -6.25 6.08 -12.49
CA ILE A 5 -5.41 6.56 -11.39
C ILE A 5 -5.76 5.82 -10.09
N LEU A 6 -7.05 5.54 -9.85
CA LEU A 6 -7.50 4.84 -8.65
C LEU A 6 -7.01 3.39 -8.58
N VAL A 7 -6.89 2.69 -9.71
CA VAL A 7 -6.37 1.31 -9.75
C VAL A 7 -4.90 1.28 -9.35
N HIS A 8 -4.07 2.17 -9.90
CA HIS A 8 -2.65 2.27 -9.52
C HIS A 8 -2.45 2.68 -8.07
N VAL A 9 -3.27 3.60 -7.55
CA VAL A 9 -3.18 4.04 -6.15
C VAL A 9 -3.58 2.93 -5.19
N LYS A 10 -4.65 2.17 -5.49
CA LYS A 10 -5.08 1.03 -4.65
C LYS A 10 -4.02 -0.09 -4.63
N ALA A 11 -3.46 -0.43 -5.78
CA ALA A 11 -2.40 -1.44 -5.86
C ALA A 11 -1.15 -1.06 -5.05
N LYS A 12 -0.67 0.19 -5.19
CA LYS A 12 0.47 0.69 -4.41
C LYS A 12 0.17 0.76 -2.91
N SER A 13 -1.05 1.14 -2.54
CA SER A 13 -1.49 1.22 -1.15
C SER A 13 -1.52 -0.16 -0.47
N LEU A 14 -2.07 -1.16 -1.16
CA LEU A 14 -2.09 -2.55 -0.69
C LEU A 14 -0.68 -3.15 -0.62
N LEU A 15 0.14 -2.92 -1.64
CA LEU A 15 1.55 -3.36 -1.64
C LEU A 15 2.32 -2.76 -0.46
N CYS A 16 2.19 -1.45 -0.21
CA CYS A 16 2.87 -0.82 0.91
C CYS A 16 2.34 -1.36 2.26
N TYR A 17 1.03 -1.56 2.38
CA TYR A 17 0.42 -2.13 3.58
C TYR A 17 0.96 -3.54 3.88
N TRP A 18 0.96 -4.45 2.90
CA TRP A 18 1.49 -5.81 3.09
C TRP A 18 3.01 -5.84 3.24
N ALA A 19 3.76 -4.99 2.54
CA ALA A 19 5.20 -4.89 2.75
C ALA A 19 5.57 -4.49 4.18
N VAL A 20 4.77 -3.63 4.82
CA VAL A 20 4.95 -3.26 6.23
C VAL A 20 4.41 -4.34 7.16
N ARG A 21 3.21 -4.87 6.88
CA ARG A 21 2.47 -5.80 7.76
C ARG A 21 3.04 -7.22 7.74
N ASP A 22 3.28 -7.75 6.55
CA ASP A 22 3.65 -9.15 6.29
C ASP A 22 5.17 -9.31 6.19
N LEU A 23 5.83 -8.43 5.41
CA LEU A 23 7.28 -8.52 5.21
C LEU A 23 8.11 -7.76 6.25
N GLY A 24 7.46 -7.01 7.16
CA GLY A 24 8.16 -6.22 8.19
C GLY A 24 9.09 -5.13 7.65
N ILE A 25 8.93 -4.73 6.38
CA ILE A 25 9.80 -3.73 5.74
C ILE A 25 9.43 -2.34 6.24
N GLY A 26 10.43 -1.58 6.69
CA GLY A 26 10.23 -0.21 7.15
C GLY A 26 9.75 0.72 6.03
N MET A 27 8.84 1.65 6.36
CA MET A 27 8.28 2.62 5.41
C MET A 27 9.35 3.44 4.66
N ALA A 28 10.49 3.73 5.31
CA ALA A 28 11.62 4.42 4.69
C ALA A 28 12.32 3.58 3.61
N GLN A 29 12.42 2.26 3.79
CA GLN A 29 12.95 1.36 2.76
C GLN A 29 11.99 1.25 1.59
N ILE A 30 10.69 1.18 1.86
CA ILE A 30 9.64 1.17 0.82
C ILE A 30 9.66 2.48 0.02
N ALA A 31 9.77 3.62 0.69
CA ALA A 31 9.92 4.94 0.09
C ALA A 31 11.11 4.98 -0.87
N ARG A 32 12.26 4.46 -0.44
CA ARG A 32 13.47 4.40 -1.27
C ARG A 32 13.33 3.46 -2.46
N ARG A 33 12.69 2.29 -2.30
CA ARG A 33 12.49 1.30 -3.37
C ARG A 33 11.45 1.74 -4.40
N LEU A 34 10.40 2.41 -3.97
CA LEU A 34 9.31 2.90 -4.85
C LEU A 34 9.56 4.31 -5.37
N ASN A 35 10.67 4.94 -4.97
CA ASN A 35 11.02 6.32 -5.28
C ASN A 35 9.89 7.30 -4.90
N LEU A 36 9.31 7.08 -3.72
CA LEU A 36 8.22 7.86 -3.15
C LEU A 36 8.70 8.61 -1.91
N SER A 37 8.07 9.74 -1.60
CA SER A 37 8.29 10.42 -0.32
C SER A 37 7.76 9.57 0.84
N LEU A 38 8.41 9.65 2.01
CA LEU A 38 8.00 8.93 3.22
C LEU A 38 6.53 9.22 3.60
N ALA A 39 6.09 10.48 3.46
CA ALA A 39 4.69 10.87 3.66
C ALA A 39 3.73 10.18 2.67
N GLY A 40 4.14 10.04 1.40
CA GLY A 40 3.37 9.34 0.37
C GLY A 40 3.23 7.84 0.66
N VAL A 41 4.28 7.22 1.20
CA VAL A 41 4.24 5.82 1.65
C VAL A 41 3.34 5.68 2.86
N SER A 42 3.49 6.53 3.88
CA SER A 42 2.63 6.52 5.07
C SER A 42 1.15 6.65 4.72
N GLN A 43 0.82 7.59 3.82
CA GLN A 43 -0.54 7.78 3.32
C GLN A 43 -1.04 6.58 2.50
N SER A 44 -0.16 5.92 1.74
CA SER A 44 -0.48 4.72 0.98
C SER A 44 -0.74 3.52 1.90
N VAL A 45 0.08 3.32 2.94
CA VAL A 45 -0.13 2.27 3.96
C VAL A 45 -1.45 2.46 4.68
N LYS A 46 -1.74 3.69 5.14
CA LYS A 46 -2.99 3.99 5.86
C LYS A 46 -4.23 3.81 4.99
N ARG A 47 -4.15 4.21 3.71
CA ARG A 47 -5.20 3.94 2.71
C ARG A 47 -5.35 2.45 2.45
N GLY A 48 -4.25 1.71 2.33
CA GLY A 48 -4.23 0.26 2.13
C GLY A 48 -4.92 -0.47 3.29
N GLU A 49 -4.60 -0.08 4.53
CA GLU A 49 -5.27 -0.59 5.73
C GLU A 49 -6.77 -0.34 5.71
N THR A 50 -7.20 0.89 5.39
CA THR A 50 -8.63 1.23 5.29
C THR A 50 -9.31 0.40 4.18
N ILE A 51 -8.65 0.18 3.04
CA ILE A 51 -9.19 -0.63 1.95
C ILE A 51 -9.35 -2.09 2.36
N VAL A 52 -8.36 -2.68 3.04
CA VAL A 52 -8.41 -4.05 3.56
C VAL A 52 -9.56 -4.20 4.56
N GLN A 53 -9.69 -3.25 5.50
CA GLN A 53 -10.76 -3.23 6.49
C GLN A 53 -12.14 -3.06 5.86
N GLN A 54 -12.29 -2.15 4.89
CA GLN A 54 -13.59 -1.87 4.27
C GLN A 54 -14.06 -2.94 3.29
N LYS A 55 -13.13 -3.62 2.61
CA LYS A 55 -13.48 -4.58 1.56
C LYS A 55 -13.27 -6.04 1.94
N GLY A 56 -12.73 -6.33 3.13
CA GLY A 56 -12.46 -7.69 3.59
C GLY A 56 -11.46 -8.42 2.69
N TYR A 57 -10.54 -7.69 2.06
CA TYR A 57 -9.50 -8.31 1.23
C TYR A 57 -8.48 -9.01 2.13
N ASN A 58 -8.54 -10.34 2.19
CA ASN A 58 -7.43 -11.14 2.70
C ASN A 58 -6.37 -11.29 1.59
N LEU A 59 -5.11 -11.12 1.98
CA LEU A 59 -4.01 -11.62 1.17
C LEU A 59 -4.16 -13.14 1.19
N ILE A 60 -4.54 -13.73 0.06
CA ILE A 60 -4.50 -15.17 -0.11
C ILE A 60 -3.03 -15.49 -0.37
N ASP A 61 -2.33 -15.98 0.65
CA ASP A 61 -1.06 -16.65 0.42
C ASP A 61 -1.34 -18.05 -0.20
N PRO A 62 -0.69 -18.42 -1.32
CA PRO A 62 -0.81 -19.74 -1.92
C PRO A 62 -0.01 -20.81 -1.18
#